data_AF-A0A4Y3II98-F1
#
_entry.id   AF-A0A4Y3II98-F1
#
_cell.length_a   1.000
_cell.length_b   1.000
_cell.length_c   1.000
_cell.angle_alpha   90.00
_cell.angle_beta   90.00
_cell.angle_gamma   90.00
#
_symmetry.space_group_name_H-M   'P 1'
#
loop_
_entity.id
_entity.type
_entity.pdbx_description
1 polymer ?
#
loop_
_entity_poly.entity_id
_entity_poly.type
_entity_poly.pdbx_seq_one_letter_code
_entity_poly.pdbx_strand_id
1 'polypeptide(L)'
;MTAQTMNHQISSSENAAYAELDFTNDVRAQVTVGGGTVLVGFFTMACPLMTQTLFSQLLSAAFTGFATVLVVMLCLSGNSVSQIAGAVGFKRHATLIISLFLASFSLTLYPEVALFLAAATVIVYFLLDEVTALLLALRSGNLKAMALPGADLLVTLICVAMLVSGLSIHGVFVVSAVLGLKVVLLGSSMVLALSEPKSKAHY
;
A
#
# COMPACT_ATOMS: atom_id res chain seq x y z
N MET A 1 -20.57 54.90 24.57
CA MET A 1 -20.41 54.38 23.19
C MET A 1 -19.05 54.89 22.72
N THR A 2 -18.00 54.12 22.44
CA THR A 2 -17.88 52.70 22.05
C THR A 2 -16.44 52.24 22.34
N ALA A 3 -16.28 51.35 23.33
CA ALA A 3 -15.05 50.57 23.54
C ALA A 3 -15.16 49.28 22.69
N GLN A 4 -15.05 49.40 21.36
CA GLN A 4 -15.34 48.29 20.45
C GLN A 4 -14.33 48.07 19.32
N THR A 5 -13.13 48.64 19.42
CA THR A 5 -12.08 48.45 18.39
C THR A 5 -10.83 47.74 18.89
N MET A 6 -10.86 47.14 20.08
CA MET A 6 -9.70 46.43 20.66
C MET A 6 -9.90 44.93 20.91
N ASN A 7 -11.01 44.34 20.44
CA ASN A 7 -11.26 42.89 20.58
C ASN A 7 -11.08 42.09 19.28
N HIS A 8 -10.84 42.74 18.14
CA HIS A 8 -10.76 42.02 16.85
C HIS A 8 -9.35 41.54 16.47
N GLN A 9 -8.34 41.85 17.28
CA GLN A 9 -6.95 41.44 17.05
C GLN A 9 -6.46 40.29 17.94
N ILE A 10 -7.27 39.79 18.87
CA ILE A 10 -6.87 38.68 19.75
C ILE A 10 -7.42 37.33 19.23
N SER A 11 -8.50 37.32 18.43
CA SER A 11 -9.10 36.07 17.94
C SER A 11 -8.45 35.47 16.69
N SER A 12 -7.51 36.16 16.03
CA SER A 12 -6.78 35.59 14.88
C SER A 12 -5.52 34.82 15.29
N SER A 13 -5.11 34.87 16.57
CA SER A 13 -3.93 34.15 17.07
C SER A 13 -4.25 32.79 17.71
N GLU A 14 -5.49 32.55 18.16
CA GLU A 14 -5.89 31.28 18.78
C GLU A 14 -6.40 30.23 17.77
N ASN A 15 -6.83 30.63 16.57
CA ASN A 15 -7.21 29.68 15.52
C ASN A 15 -6.04 29.18 14.66
N ALA A 16 -4.81 29.59 14.98
CA ALA A 16 -3.59 29.08 14.36
C ALA A 16 -2.93 27.94 15.17
N ALA A 17 -3.45 27.66 16.36
CA ALA A 17 -2.97 26.57 17.20
C ALA A 17 -3.71 25.27 16.83
N TYR A 18 -2.95 24.28 16.35
CA TYR A 18 -3.40 22.98 15.85
C TYR A 18 -4.01 23.02 14.45
N ALA A 19 -3.21 23.43 13.46
CA ALA A 19 -3.25 22.68 12.20
C ALA A 19 -2.86 21.23 12.55
N GLU A 20 -3.86 20.41 12.87
CA GLU A 20 -3.69 19.00 13.19
C GLU A 20 -2.93 18.36 12.02
N LEU A 21 -1.70 17.91 12.29
CA LEU A 21 -0.86 17.32 11.27
C LEU A 21 -1.53 16.01 10.85
N ASP A 22 -2.00 15.95 9.60
CA ASP A 22 -2.66 14.76 9.06
C ASP A 22 -1.79 14.12 7.97
N PHE A 23 -1.11 13.04 8.35
CA PHE A 23 -0.32 12.23 7.41
C PHE A 23 -1.20 11.29 6.57
N THR A 24 -2.49 11.16 6.89
CA THR A 24 -3.40 10.28 6.15
C THR A 24 -3.64 10.81 4.74
N ASN A 25 -3.69 12.13 4.58
CA ASN A 25 -3.94 12.81 3.30
C ASN A 25 -2.68 13.44 2.70
N ASP A 26 -1.50 13.19 3.25
CA ASP A 26 -0.26 13.73 2.70
C ASP A 26 0.05 13.06 1.36
N VAL A 27 -0.05 13.83 0.28
CA VAL A 27 0.21 13.40 -1.10
C VAL A 27 1.62 12.82 -1.22
N ARG A 28 2.61 13.37 -0.50
CA ARG A 28 3.99 12.86 -0.55
C ARG A 28 4.07 11.46 0.02
N ALA A 29 3.43 11.21 1.16
CA ALA A 29 3.41 9.91 1.80
C ALA A 29 2.65 8.89 0.94
N GLN A 30 1.49 9.26 0.39
CA GLN A 30 0.70 8.35 -0.45
C GLN A 30 1.37 8.05 -1.80
N VAL A 31 2.00 9.03 -2.46
CA VAL A 31 2.79 8.80 -3.69
C VAL A 31 4.00 7.92 -3.40
N THR A 32 4.67 8.13 -2.25
CA THR A 32 5.79 7.30 -1.83
C THR A 32 5.35 5.86 -1.61
N VAL A 33 4.22 5.63 -0.93
CA VAL A 33 3.66 4.30 -0.70
C VAL A 33 3.18 3.63 -1.99
N GLY A 34 2.44 4.36 -2.84
CA GLY A 34 1.98 3.83 -4.12
C GLY A 34 3.14 3.50 -5.07
N GLY A 35 4.10 4.41 -5.20
CA GLY A 35 5.31 4.21 -6.02
C GLY A 35 6.19 3.06 -5.52
N GLY A 36 6.38 2.94 -4.21
CA GLY A 36 7.07 1.80 -3.60
C GLY A 36 6.38 0.48 -3.89
N THR A 37 5.05 0.45 -3.83
CA THR A 37 4.23 -0.73 -4.16
C THR A 37 4.39 -1.12 -5.63
N VAL A 38 4.36 -0.15 -6.55
CA VAL A 38 4.60 -0.39 -7.99
C VAL A 38 5.99 -0.99 -8.22
N LEU A 39 7.02 -0.44 -7.60
CA LEU A 39 8.39 -0.92 -7.73
C LEU A 39 8.53 -2.37 -7.23
N VAL A 40 7.95 -2.69 -6.07
CA VAL A 40 7.89 -4.07 -5.54
C VAL A 40 7.16 -5.01 -6.50
N GLY A 41 6.05 -4.56 -7.09
CA GLY A 41 5.31 -5.33 -8.09
C GLY A 41 6.17 -5.67 -9.32
N PHE A 42 6.90 -4.70 -9.87
CA PHE A 42 7.82 -4.92 -10.98
C PHE A 42 8.96 -5.90 -10.63
N PHE A 43 9.57 -5.77 -9.45
CA PHE A 43 10.58 -6.72 -8.98
C PHE A 43 9.99 -8.13 -8.86
N THR A 44 8.75 -8.26 -8.38
CA THR A 44 8.06 -9.54 -8.27
C THR A 44 7.81 -10.18 -9.63
N MET A 45 7.50 -9.38 -10.67
CA MET A 45 7.39 -9.90 -12.05
C MET A 45 8.75 -10.39 -12.60
N ALA A 46 9.86 -9.83 -12.12
CA ALA A 46 11.22 -10.25 -12.50
C ALA A 46 11.75 -11.47 -11.73
N CYS A 47 11.04 -11.91 -10.67
CA CYS A 47 11.38 -13.12 -9.89
C CYS A 47 11.78 -14.33 -10.73
N PRO A 48 11.10 -14.68 -11.85
CA PRO A 48 11.42 -15.88 -12.60
C PRO A 48 12.73 -15.81 -13.40
N LEU A 49 13.30 -14.61 -13.56
CA LEU A 49 14.54 -14.37 -14.29
C LEU A 49 15.76 -14.39 -13.35
N MET A 50 15.55 -14.50 -12.04
CA MET A 50 16.58 -14.40 -11.02
C MET A 50 16.64 -15.66 -10.17
N THR A 51 17.81 -15.96 -9.62
CA THR A 51 17.91 -16.98 -8.57
C THR A 51 17.16 -16.50 -7.32
N GLN A 52 16.51 -17.42 -6.62
CA GLN A 52 15.73 -17.11 -5.41
C GLN A 52 16.52 -16.32 -4.35
N THR A 53 17.82 -16.59 -4.20
CA THR A 53 18.72 -15.89 -3.28
C THR A 53 18.95 -14.42 -3.68
N LEU A 54 19.20 -14.15 -4.96
CA LEU A 54 19.30 -12.78 -5.47
C LEU A 54 17.97 -12.04 -5.33
N PHE A 55 16.85 -12.71 -5.63
CA PHE A 55 15.53 -12.11 -5.49
C PHE A 55 15.22 -11.73 -4.03
N SER A 56 15.46 -12.62 -3.06
CA SER A 56 15.20 -12.33 -1.65
C SER A 56 16.09 -11.21 -1.11
N GLN A 57 17.37 -11.15 -1.52
CA GLN A 57 18.27 -10.07 -1.13
C GLN A 57 17.87 -8.72 -1.74
N LEU A 58 17.51 -8.69 -3.02
CA LEU A 58 17.03 -7.47 -3.68
C LEU A 58 15.71 -6.97 -3.06
N LEU A 59 14.77 -7.89 -2.77
CA LEU A 59 13.50 -7.55 -2.15
C LEU A 59 13.68 -7.05 -0.71
N SER A 60 14.60 -7.68 0.05
CA SER A 60 14.99 -7.20 1.38
C SER A 60 15.60 -5.81 1.32
N ALA A 61 16.55 -5.57 0.41
CA ALA A 61 17.14 -4.25 0.20
C ALA A 61 16.08 -3.20 -0.20
N ALA A 62 15.13 -3.56 -1.06
CA ALA A 62 14.02 -2.70 -1.45
C ALA A 62 13.11 -2.35 -0.27
N PHE A 63 12.74 -3.32 0.59
CA PHE A 63 11.93 -3.05 1.78
C PHE A 63 12.66 -2.19 2.81
N THR A 64 13.94 -2.44 3.06
CA THR A 64 14.76 -1.59 3.93
C THR A 64 14.86 -0.18 3.36
N GLY A 65 15.19 -0.05 2.08
CA GLY A 65 15.27 1.24 1.40
C GLY A 65 13.95 2.01 1.49
N PHE A 66 12.84 1.35 1.19
CA PHE A 66 11.51 1.95 1.28
C PHE A 66 11.16 2.39 2.72
N ALA A 67 11.48 1.58 3.73
CA ALA A 67 11.31 1.96 5.13
C ALA A 67 12.15 3.19 5.50
N THR A 68 13.43 3.24 5.06
CA THR A 68 14.30 4.40 5.31
C THR A 68 13.79 5.67 4.65
N VAL A 69 13.25 5.59 3.42
CA VAL A 69 12.65 6.73 2.73
C VAL A 69 11.43 7.24 3.49
N LEU A 70 10.57 6.35 4.00
CA LEU A 70 9.42 6.74 4.83
C LEU A 70 9.85 7.42 6.14
N VAL A 71 10.88 6.91 6.81
CA VAL A 71 11.45 7.54 8.01
C VAL A 71 11.99 8.93 7.69
N VAL A 72 12.80 9.06 6.63
CA VAL A 72 13.36 10.34 6.21
C VAL A 72 12.26 11.34 5.86
N MET A 73 11.21 10.91 5.16
CA MET A 73 10.05 11.75 4.85
C MET A 73 9.37 12.28 6.11
N LEU A 74 9.15 11.42 7.11
CA LEU A 74 8.57 11.84 8.39
C LEU A 74 9.47 12.83 9.13
N CYS A 75 10.79 12.61 9.13
CA CYS A 75 11.78 13.50 9.77
C CYS A 75 11.92 14.85 9.06
N LEU A 76 11.79 14.90 7.73
CA LEU A 76 11.88 16.13 6.94
C LEU A 76 10.62 17.00 7.02
N SER A 77 9.57 16.56 7.72
CA SER A 77 8.34 17.36 7.91
C SER A 77 8.56 18.64 8.73
N GLY A 78 9.74 18.85 9.30
CA GLY A 78 10.12 20.09 10.00
C GLY A 78 9.45 20.29 11.36
N ASN A 79 8.68 19.31 11.82
CA ASN A 79 7.91 19.38 13.06
C ASN A 79 8.66 18.73 14.22
N SER A 80 8.34 19.15 15.44
CA SER A 80 8.90 18.53 16.64
C SER A 80 8.44 17.06 16.76
N VAL A 81 9.28 16.21 17.37
CA VAL A 81 9.00 14.76 17.51
C VAL A 81 7.66 14.49 18.22
N SER A 82 7.28 15.34 19.19
CA SER A 82 5.99 15.26 19.89
C SER A 82 4.80 15.56 18.97
N GLN A 83 4.93 16.49 18.04
CA GLN A 83 3.89 16.81 17.06
C GLN A 83 3.74 15.71 16.00
N ILE A 84 4.84 15.07 15.58
CA ILE A 84 4.80 13.93 14.64
C ILE A 84 4.14 12.72 15.30
N ALA A 85 4.46 12.44 16.57
CA ALA A 85 3.88 11.32 17.31
C ALA A 85 2.37 11.51 17.60
N GLY A 86 1.92 12.76 17.73
CA GLY A 86 0.52 13.12 17.92
C GLY A 86 -0.29 13.24 16.62
N ALA A 87 0.35 13.15 15.45
CA ALA A 87 -0.29 13.37 14.16
C ALA A 87 -1.28 12.25 13.77
N VAL A 88 -2.38 12.64 13.14
CA VAL A 88 -3.37 11.70 12.61
C VAL A 88 -2.73 10.89 11.47
N GLY A 89 -2.89 9.57 11.51
CA GLY A 89 -2.29 8.67 10.53
C GLY A 89 -0.83 8.26 10.80
N PHE A 90 -0.15 8.85 11.79
CA PHE A 90 1.22 8.46 12.16
C PHE A 90 1.32 6.99 12.55
N LYS A 91 0.37 6.49 13.35
CA LYS A 91 0.34 5.07 13.77
C LYS A 91 0.34 4.12 12.57
N ARG A 92 -0.39 4.45 11.49
CA ARG A 92 -0.44 3.63 10.27
C ARG A 92 0.93 3.58 9.57
N HIS A 93 1.60 4.73 9.47
CA HIS A 93 2.92 4.84 8.84
C HIS A 93 4.01 4.19 9.69
N ALA A 94 3.96 4.35 11.02
CA ALA A 94 4.86 3.69 11.95
C ALA A 94 4.72 2.17 11.87
N THR A 95 3.49 1.64 11.86
CA THR A 95 3.25 0.20 11.68
C THR A 95 3.78 -0.29 10.34
N LEU A 96 3.61 0.47 9.26
CA LEU A 96 4.15 0.15 7.93
C LEU A 96 5.69 0.12 7.94
N ILE A 97 6.34 1.09 8.56
CA ILE A 97 7.81 1.14 8.65
C ILE A 97 8.34 -0.08 9.43
N ILE A 98 7.73 -0.39 10.57
CA ILE A 98 8.11 -1.54 11.38
C ILE A 98 7.88 -2.85 10.60
N SER A 99 6.76 -2.99 9.91
CA SER A 99 6.48 -4.20 9.13
C SER A 99 7.44 -4.38 7.95
N LEU A 100 7.86 -3.30 7.29
CA LEU A 100 8.86 -3.34 6.23
C LEU A 100 10.24 -3.78 6.74
N PHE A 101 10.69 -3.26 7.89
CA PHE A 101 11.94 -3.72 8.51
C PHE A 101 11.86 -5.18 8.93
N LEU A 102 10.73 -5.60 9.53
CA LEU A 102 10.52 -6.98 9.95
C LEU A 102 10.48 -7.93 8.75
N ALA A 103 9.81 -7.54 7.66
CA ALA A 103 9.76 -8.30 6.42
C ALA A 103 11.15 -8.43 5.78
N SER A 104 11.93 -7.34 5.76
CA SER A 104 13.31 -7.35 5.27
C SER A 104 14.21 -8.29 6.08
N PHE A 105 14.12 -8.22 7.41
CA PHE A 105 14.87 -9.11 8.30
C PHE A 105 14.47 -10.57 8.12
N SER A 106 13.16 -10.84 7.98
CA SER A 106 12.63 -12.19 7.74
C SER A 106 13.08 -12.76 6.40
N LEU A 107 13.14 -11.94 5.33
CA LEU A 107 13.68 -12.34 4.03
C LEU A 107 15.17 -12.67 4.07
N THR A 108 15.92 -12.06 5.00
CA THR A 108 17.35 -12.32 5.18
C THR A 108 17.60 -13.62 5.93
N LEU A 109 16.84 -13.91 6.98
CA LEU A 109 17.03 -15.10 7.82
C LEU A 109 16.31 -16.35 7.29
N TYR A 110 15.09 -16.20 6.79
CA TYR A 110 14.20 -17.29 6.39
C TYR A 110 13.54 -16.99 5.03
N PRO A 111 14.32 -16.89 3.94
CA PRO A 111 13.83 -16.42 2.65
C PRO A 111 12.67 -17.27 2.10
N GLU A 112 12.73 -18.60 2.23
CA GLU A 112 11.67 -19.48 1.72
C GLU A 112 10.33 -19.25 2.42
N VAL A 113 10.35 -19.24 3.76
CA VAL A 113 9.15 -19.06 4.58
C VAL A 113 8.60 -17.64 4.41
N ALA A 114 9.47 -16.63 4.40
CA ALA A 114 9.08 -15.24 4.24
C ALA A 114 8.46 -14.96 2.86
N LEU A 115 9.03 -15.53 1.78
CA LEU A 115 8.48 -15.40 0.43
C LEU A 115 7.15 -16.14 0.28
N PHE A 116 7.03 -17.34 0.84
CA PHE A 116 5.76 -18.06 0.85
C PHE A 116 4.66 -17.30 1.61
N LEU A 117 4.99 -16.78 2.79
CA LEU A 117 4.07 -15.96 3.59
C LEU A 117 3.68 -14.67 2.85
N ALA A 118 4.63 -13.99 2.22
CA ALA A 118 4.36 -12.80 1.42
C ALA A 118 3.44 -13.11 0.24
N ALA A 119 3.70 -14.18 -0.53
CA ALA A 119 2.82 -14.60 -1.62
C ALA A 119 1.41 -14.96 -1.12
N ALA A 120 1.31 -15.73 -0.03
CA ALA A 120 0.03 -16.11 0.55
C ALA A 120 -0.78 -14.90 1.03
N THR A 121 -0.14 -13.95 1.72
CA THR A 121 -0.82 -12.73 2.20
C THR A 121 -1.33 -11.85 1.05
N VAL A 122 -0.54 -11.68 -0.01
CA VAL A 122 -0.95 -10.93 -1.21
C VAL A 122 -2.12 -11.63 -1.92
N ILE A 123 -2.07 -12.95 -2.07
CA ILE A 123 -3.16 -13.74 -2.67
C ILE A 123 -4.44 -13.59 -1.84
N VAL A 124 -4.37 -13.75 -0.52
CA VAL A 124 -5.53 -13.61 0.37
C VAL A 124 -6.13 -12.21 0.26
N TYR A 125 -5.27 -11.18 0.19
CA TYR A 125 -5.74 -9.80 0.01
C TYR A 125 -6.53 -9.64 -1.30
N PHE A 126 -5.99 -10.09 -2.43
CA PHE A 126 -6.71 -10.00 -3.72
C PHE A 126 -7.98 -10.86 -3.75
N LEU A 127 -7.96 -12.03 -3.12
CA LEU A 127 -9.13 -12.88 -3.04
C LEU A 127 -10.26 -12.21 -2.25
N LEU A 128 -9.94 -11.53 -1.14
CA LEU A 128 -10.91 -10.74 -0.39
C LEU A 128 -11.42 -9.56 -1.22
N ASP A 129 -10.55 -8.83 -1.91
CA ASP A 129 -10.92 -7.70 -2.76
C ASP A 129 -11.87 -8.13 -3.89
N GLU A 130 -11.53 -9.19 -4.63
CA GLU A 130 -12.32 -9.74 -5.72
C GLU A 130 -13.68 -10.28 -5.25
N VAL A 131 -13.72 -10.98 -4.11
CA VAL A 131 -14.99 -11.44 -3.51
C VAL A 131 -15.86 -10.24 -3.11
N THR A 132 -15.28 -9.19 -2.52
CA THR A 132 -16.06 -7.99 -2.16
C THR A 132 -16.58 -7.27 -3.40
N ALA A 133 -15.78 -7.15 -4.47
CA ALA A 133 -16.20 -6.58 -5.74
C ALA A 133 -17.35 -7.38 -6.39
N LEU A 134 -17.26 -8.72 -6.35
CA LEU A 134 -18.31 -9.60 -6.85
C LEU A 134 -19.62 -9.45 -6.04
N LEU A 135 -19.53 -9.40 -4.71
CA LEU A 135 -20.68 -9.18 -3.82
C LEU A 135 -21.33 -7.81 -4.05
N LEU A 136 -20.53 -6.76 -4.28
CA LEU A 136 -21.01 -5.42 -4.63
C LEU A 136 -21.72 -5.41 -5.99
N ALA A 137 -21.17 -6.11 -6.98
CA ALA A 137 -21.78 -6.24 -8.30
C ALA A 137 -23.10 -7.07 -8.27
N LEU A 138 -23.16 -8.13 -7.45
CA LEU A 138 -24.40 -8.86 -7.17
C LEU A 138 -25.47 -7.95 -6.57
N ARG A 139 -25.09 -7.20 -5.52
CA ARG A 139 -26.02 -6.34 -4.78
C ARG A 139 -26.56 -5.21 -5.65
N SER A 140 -25.76 -4.69 -6.58
CA SER A 140 -26.17 -3.65 -7.53
C SER A 140 -26.93 -4.18 -8.75
N GLY A 141 -27.10 -5.51 -8.87
CA GLY A 141 -27.81 -6.14 -9.98
C GLY A 141 -27.12 -5.98 -11.34
N ASN A 142 -25.89 -5.48 -11.38
CA ASN A 142 -25.17 -5.23 -12.62
C ASN A 142 -24.34 -6.45 -13.03
N LEU A 143 -25.02 -7.46 -13.60
CA LEU A 143 -24.42 -8.72 -14.01
C LEU A 143 -23.27 -8.55 -15.02
N LYS A 144 -23.29 -7.49 -15.83
CA LYS A 144 -22.22 -7.18 -16.80
C LYS A 144 -20.93 -6.77 -16.11
N ALA A 145 -21.02 -6.12 -14.95
CA ALA A 145 -19.86 -5.71 -14.15
C ALA A 145 -19.22 -6.89 -13.39
N MET A 146 -19.85 -8.07 -13.39
CA MET A 146 -19.34 -9.27 -12.68
C MET A 146 -18.33 -10.07 -13.50
N ALA A 147 -18.33 -9.92 -14.82
CA ALA A 147 -17.49 -10.74 -15.70
C ALA A 147 -16.00 -10.54 -15.40
N LEU A 148 -15.58 -9.30 -15.15
CA LEU A 148 -14.19 -8.98 -14.87
C LEU A 148 -13.74 -9.45 -13.47
N PRO A 149 -14.45 -9.12 -12.35
CA PRO A 149 -14.10 -9.66 -11.03
C PRO A 149 -14.18 -11.19 -10.95
N GLY A 150 -15.12 -11.82 -11.66
CA GLY A 150 -15.27 -13.27 -11.69
C GLY A 150 -14.11 -13.97 -12.42
N ALA A 151 -13.64 -13.41 -13.53
CA ALA A 151 -12.44 -13.91 -14.22
C ALA A 151 -11.19 -13.73 -13.36
N ASP A 152 -11.06 -12.57 -12.71
CA ASP A 152 -9.92 -12.27 -11.82
C ASP A 152 -9.89 -13.22 -10.62
N LEU A 153 -11.04 -13.49 -10.00
CA LEU A 153 -11.19 -14.48 -8.93
C LEU A 153 -10.76 -15.89 -9.36
N LEU A 154 -11.11 -16.29 -10.58
CA LEU A 154 -10.72 -17.59 -11.12
C LEU A 154 -9.19 -17.68 -11.31
N VAL A 155 -8.56 -16.61 -11.80
CA VAL A 155 -7.10 -16.52 -11.93
C VAL A 155 -6.43 -16.57 -10.56
N THR A 156 -6.95 -15.86 -9.56
CA THR A 156 -6.41 -15.86 -8.19
C THR A 156 -6.56 -17.23 -7.53
N LEU A 157 -7.67 -17.94 -7.76
CA LEU A 157 -7.87 -19.32 -7.31
C LEU A 157 -6.89 -20.31 -7.97
N ILE A 158 -6.59 -20.13 -9.27
CA ILE A 158 -5.55 -20.93 -9.94
C ILE A 158 -4.18 -20.66 -9.29
N CYS A 159 -3.88 -19.41 -8.95
CA CYS A 159 -2.64 -19.06 -8.25
C CYS A 159 -2.56 -19.73 -6.86
N VAL A 160 -3.66 -19.77 -6.10
CA VAL A 160 -3.75 -20.53 -4.83
C VAL A 160 -3.46 -22.01 -5.07
N ALA A 161 -4.13 -22.63 -6.05
CA ALA A 161 -3.96 -24.03 -6.35
C ALA A 161 -2.51 -24.36 -6.75
N MET A 162 -1.87 -23.51 -7.56
CA MET A 162 -0.46 -23.65 -7.95
C MET A 162 0.49 -23.49 -6.75
N LEU A 163 0.23 -22.52 -5.86
CA LEU A 163 1.02 -22.29 -4.66
C LEU A 163 0.97 -23.49 -3.70
N VAL A 164 -0.22 -24.07 -3.49
CA VAL A 164 -0.42 -25.23 -2.60
C VAL A 164 0.09 -26.53 -3.23
N SER A 165 -0.04 -26.69 -4.54
CA SER A 165 0.34 -27.93 -5.24
C SER A 165 1.84 -28.09 -5.49
N GLY A 166 2.66 -27.06 -5.20
CA GLY A 166 4.11 -27.10 -5.45
C GLY A 166 4.49 -27.31 -6.92
N LEU A 167 3.61 -26.91 -7.84
CA LEU A 167 3.63 -27.29 -9.24
C LEU A 167 4.70 -26.53 -10.06
N SER A 168 5.93 -27.07 -10.10
CA SER A 168 7.04 -26.79 -11.03
C SER A 168 7.47 -25.31 -11.25
N ILE A 169 8.63 -25.14 -11.89
CA ILE A 169 9.26 -23.86 -12.27
C ILE A 169 8.29 -22.97 -13.09
N HIS A 170 7.40 -23.56 -13.89
CA HIS A 170 6.45 -22.80 -14.71
C HIS A 170 5.28 -22.22 -13.90
N GLY A 171 4.85 -22.89 -12.82
CA GLY A 171 3.83 -22.35 -11.91
C GLY A 171 4.35 -21.12 -11.17
N VAL A 172 5.60 -21.15 -10.72
CA VAL A 172 6.26 -20.00 -10.06
C VAL A 172 6.33 -18.78 -10.99
N PHE A 173 6.59 -18.99 -12.29
CA PHE A 173 6.61 -17.93 -13.30
C PHE A 173 5.24 -17.24 -13.41
N VAL A 174 4.19 -18.03 -13.62
CA VAL A 174 2.83 -17.52 -13.83
C VAL A 174 2.32 -16.82 -12.57
N VAL A 175 2.51 -17.44 -11.40
CA VAL A 175 2.06 -16.87 -10.12
C VAL A 175 2.78 -15.56 -9.81
N SER A 176 4.11 -15.50 -10.00
CA SER A 176 4.88 -14.28 -9.69
C SER A 176 4.56 -13.13 -10.65
N ALA A 177 4.35 -13.43 -11.95
CA ALA A 177 3.97 -12.42 -12.94
C ALA A 177 2.56 -11.86 -12.67
N VAL A 178 1.59 -12.72 -12.38
CA VAL A 178 0.21 -12.31 -12.08
C VAL A 178 0.16 -11.52 -10.78
N LEU A 179 0.82 -11.99 -9.72
CA LEU A 179 0.87 -11.26 -8.45
C LEU A 179 1.59 -9.92 -8.58
N GLY A 180 2.72 -9.90 -9.28
CA GLY A 180 3.46 -8.67 -9.53
C GLY A 180 2.62 -7.64 -10.29
N LEU A 181 1.89 -8.05 -11.33
CA LEU A 181 0.98 -7.18 -12.06
C LEU A 181 -0.13 -6.63 -11.16
N LYS A 182 -0.77 -7.48 -10.34
CA LYS A 182 -1.83 -7.03 -9.42
C LYS A 182 -1.29 -6.02 -8.39
N VAL A 183 -0.09 -6.24 -7.87
CA VAL A 183 0.58 -5.30 -6.95
C VAL A 183 0.92 -3.98 -7.65
N VAL A 184 1.37 -4.01 -8.91
CA VAL A 184 1.57 -2.78 -9.72
C VAL A 184 0.26 -2.03 -9.90
N LEU A 185 -0.83 -2.72 -10.25
CA LEU A 185 -2.14 -2.09 -10.43
C LEU A 185 -2.66 -1.48 -9.13
N LEU A 186 -2.48 -2.15 -7.99
CA LEU A 186 -2.82 -1.64 -6.66
C LEU A 186 -2.03 -0.38 -6.31
N GLY A 187 -0.71 -0.37 -6.57
CA GLY A 187 0.11 0.81 -6.34
C GLY A 187 -0.29 1.97 -7.26
N SER A 188 -0.58 1.66 -8.52
CA SER A 188 -0.99 2.65 -9.53
C SER A 188 -2.36 3.24 -9.20
N SER A 189 -3.33 2.44 -8.77
CA SER A 189 -4.66 2.92 -8.38
C SER A 189 -4.60 3.81 -7.13
N MET A 190 -3.73 3.51 -6.17
CA MET A 190 -3.47 4.37 -5.02
C MET A 190 -2.92 5.74 -5.44
N VAL A 191 -2.02 5.79 -6.42
CA VAL A 191 -1.48 7.06 -6.97
C VAL A 191 -2.50 7.78 -7.85
N LEU A 192 -3.32 7.06 -8.61
CA LEU A 192 -4.36 7.63 -9.47
C LEU A 192 -5.51 8.25 -8.63
N ALA A 193 -5.89 7.61 -7.53
CA ALA A 193 -6.91 8.14 -6.61
C ALA A 193 -6.50 9.48 -5.96
N LEU A 194 -5.20 9.80 -5.92
CA LEU A 194 -4.68 11.11 -5.53
C LEU A 194 -4.75 12.16 -6.65
N SER A 195 -4.74 11.69 -7.90
CA SER A 195 -4.69 12.52 -9.11
C SER A 195 -6.08 12.95 -9.57
N GLU A 196 -7.12 12.19 -9.20
CA GLU A 196 -8.49 12.60 -9.42
C GLU A 196 -8.81 13.80 -8.50
N PRO A 197 -9.19 14.95 -9.06
CA PRO A 197 -9.71 16.03 -8.24
C PRO A 197 -10.93 15.47 -7.49
N LYS A 198 -11.05 15.77 -6.18
CA LYS A 198 -12.28 15.53 -5.38
C LYS A 198 -13.46 16.26 -6.04
N SER A 199 -13.96 15.72 -7.14
CA SER A 199 -15.22 16.09 -7.74
C SER A 199 -16.26 15.50 -6.82
N LYS A 200 -16.98 16.39 -6.12
CA LYS A 200 -18.21 16.03 -5.43
C LYS A 200 -19.18 15.46 -6.47
N ALA A 201 -19.16 14.16 -6.70
CA ALA A 201 -20.20 13.46 -7.45
C ALA A 201 -20.13 11.97 -7.18
N HIS A 202 -20.92 11.54 -6.19
CA HIS A 202 -21.80 10.36 -6.18
C HIS A 202 -21.97 9.83 -4.75
N TYR A 203 -22.81 10.57 -4.00
CA TYR A 203 -23.82 9.95 -3.16
C TYR A 203 -24.99 9.50 -4.05
#